data_AF-A0A1V4AXK6-F1
#
_entry.id   AF-A0A1V4AXK6-F1
#
_cell.length_a   1.000
_cell.length_b   1.000
_cell.length_c   1.000
_cell.angle_alpha   90.00
_cell.angle_beta   90.00
_cell.angle_gamma   90.00
#
_symmetry.space_group_name_H-M   'P 1'
#
loop_
_entity.id
_entity.type
_entity.pdbx_description
1 polymer ?
#
loop_
_entity_poly.entity_id
_entity_poly.type
_entity_poly.pdbx_seq_one_letter_code
_entity_poly.pdbx_strand_id
1 'polypeptide(L)'
;MRQPKSVFGKYGYIVFSFLVLSGCVSGQRPPVMMAPHLDKRVHQMTQLPLNVGLYIEPHLRNYVQDAPIKQDEAGAQLYTFPNFVFPFGEPLASKIEEMAKVIFNKVTILDNLQNTASGTNETLDGILTVGLKSSDIELSIEQSVWRAIGRHNLSIRASFLDPKLNKVWESDIAVEGKGLDVVTSRVEQEWWMTTGPKFGPAVDDSIQQVTYELAQKITTSKEISDYIHKEKP
;
A
#
# COMPACT_ATOMS: atom_id res chain seq x y z
N MET A 1 -64.01 7.10 41.57
CA MET A 1 -62.74 7.64 41.03
C MET A 1 -62.03 6.55 40.26
N ARG A 2 -61.86 6.70 38.93
CA ARG A 2 -61.08 5.78 38.09
C ARG A 2 -59.59 6.08 38.26
N GLN A 3 -58.78 5.08 38.61
CA GLN A 3 -57.33 5.15 38.45
C GLN A 3 -56.92 4.48 37.12
N PRO A 4 -56.06 5.09 36.30
CA PRO A 4 -55.48 4.44 35.13
C PRO A 4 -53.99 4.18 35.37
N LYS A 5 -53.57 2.96 35.68
CA LYS A 5 -52.15 2.52 35.67
C LYS A 5 -52.18 1.00 35.46
N SER A 6 -51.39 0.33 34.62
CA SER A 6 -50.13 0.64 33.97
C SER A 6 -49.96 -0.44 32.89
N VAL A 7 -49.93 -0.09 31.60
CA VAL A 7 -49.59 -1.03 30.50
C VAL A 7 -48.10 -0.92 30.11
N PHE A 8 -47.36 0.00 30.73
CA PHE A 8 -45.98 0.33 30.36
C PHE A 8 -44.90 -0.62 30.93
N GLY A 9 -45.27 -1.62 31.74
CA GLY A 9 -44.29 -2.49 32.40
C GLY A 9 -43.79 -3.69 31.57
N LYS A 10 -44.52 -4.13 30.55
CA LYS A 10 -44.21 -5.39 29.84
C LYS A 10 -43.44 -5.22 28.52
N TYR A 11 -43.53 -4.05 27.89
CA TYR A 11 -42.89 -3.82 26.59
C TYR A 11 -41.50 -3.15 26.70
N GLY A 12 -41.19 -2.51 27.84
CA GLY A 12 -39.86 -1.91 28.05
C GLY A 12 -38.73 -2.94 28.11
N TYR A 13 -38.99 -4.12 28.68
CA TYR A 13 -38.01 -5.21 28.77
C TYR A 13 -37.67 -5.82 27.40
N ILE A 14 -38.65 -5.91 26.50
CA ILE A 14 -38.45 -6.48 25.16
C ILE A 14 -37.62 -5.52 24.29
N VAL A 15 -37.87 -4.21 24.39
CA VAL A 15 -37.10 -3.20 23.66
C VAL A 15 -35.65 -3.11 24.17
N PHE A 16 -35.44 -3.23 25.49
CA PHE A 16 -34.08 -3.24 26.05
C PHE A 16 -33.28 -4.48 25.65
N SER A 17 -33.96 -5.63 25.50
CA SER A 17 -33.32 -6.91 25.12
C SER A 17 -32.86 -6.91 23.66
N PHE A 18 -33.58 -6.23 22.76
CA PHE A 18 -33.18 -6.07 21.35
C PHE A 18 -32.02 -5.10 21.14
N LEU A 19 -31.84 -4.11 22.02
CA LEU A 19 -30.74 -3.14 21.95
C LEU A 19 -29.38 -3.72 22.40
N VAL A 20 -29.38 -4.80 23.19
CA VAL A 20 -28.14 -5.47 23.63
C VAL A 20 -27.64 -6.50 22.62
N LEU A 21 -28.49 -6.94 21.68
CA LEU A 21 -28.17 -7.99 20.71
C LEU A 21 -27.69 -7.48 19.33
N SER A 22 -27.80 -6.17 19.06
CA SER A 22 -27.32 -5.56 17.81
C SER A 22 -25.96 -4.86 17.93
N GLY A 23 -25.31 -4.96 19.09
CA GLY A 23 -23.91 -4.58 19.29
C GLY A 23 -22.95 -5.60 18.67
N CYS A 24 -23.13 -5.95 17.39
CA CYS A 24 -22.09 -6.60 16.62
C CYS A 24 -21.05 -5.53 16.30
N VAL A 25 -20.24 -5.17 17.31
CA VAL A 25 -18.99 -4.44 17.09
C VAL A 25 -18.17 -5.38 16.21
N SER A 26 -18.15 -5.10 14.91
CA SER A 26 -17.23 -5.73 13.97
C SER A 26 -15.85 -5.66 14.62
N GLY A 27 -15.33 -6.82 15.05
CA GLY A 27 -14.01 -6.94 15.69
C GLY A 27 -12.84 -6.69 14.75
N GLN A 28 -13.11 -6.15 13.56
CA GLN A 28 -12.11 -5.75 12.59
C GLN A 28 -11.40 -4.49 13.11
N ARG A 29 -10.11 -4.63 13.42
CA ARG A 29 -9.27 -3.48 13.76
C ARG A 29 -9.30 -2.46 12.62
N PRO A 30 -9.16 -1.16 12.92
CA PRO A 30 -8.95 -0.19 11.88
C PRO A 30 -7.72 -0.57 11.05
N PRO A 31 -7.74 -0.31 9.73
CA PRO A 31 -6.58 -0.54 8.88
C PRO A 31 -5.33 0.17 9.40
N VAL A 32 -4.17 -0.44 9.18
CA VAL A 32 -2.89 0.16 9.54
C VAL A 32 -2.70 1.44 8.74
N MET A 33 -2.51 2.55 9.45
CA MET A 33 -2.19 3.83 8.82
C MET A 33 -0.79 3.78 8.18
N MET A 34 -0.72 4.18 6.93
CA MET A 34 0.51 4.25 6.12
C MET A 34 0.56 5.61 5.45
N ALA A 35 1.76 6.17 5.32
CA ALA A 35 1.98 7.47 4.71
C ALA A 35 3.33 7.50 3.99
N PRO A 36 3.51 6.66 2.95
CA PRO A 36 4.79 6.56 2.27
C PRO A 36 5.17 7.88 1.60
N HIS A 37 6.46 8.14 1.56
CA HIS A 37 7.02 9.30 0.87
C HIS A 37 7.83 8.84 -0.35
N LEU A 38 7.80 9.65 -1.41
CA LEU A 38 8.69 9.41 -2.54
C LEU A 38 10.13 9.74 -2.11
N ASP A 39 11.08 8.87 -2.44
CA ASP A 39 12.49 9.11 -2.10
C ASP A 39 12.99 10.42 -2.75
N LYS A 40 13.64 11.27 -1.97
CA LYS A 40 14.13 12.58 -2.43
C LYS A 40 15.09 12.45 -3.62
N ARG A 41 15.81 11.33 -3.73
CA ARG A 41 16.74 11.07 -4.84
C ARG A 41 16.03 10.91 -6.18
N VAL A 42 14.74 10.56 -6.20
CA VAL A 42 13.96 10.50 -7.46
C VAL A 42 13.88 11.89 -8.09
N HIS A 43 13.73 12.94 -7.29
CA HIS A 43 13.71 14.33 -7.77
C HIS A 43 15.06 14.84 -8.30
N GLN A 44 16.14 14.08 -8.06
CA GLN A 44 17.48 14.39 -8.55
C GLN A 44 17.79 13.65 -9.87
N MET A 45 16.91 12.76 -10.32
CA MET A 45 17.09 12.03 -11.57
C MET A 45 16.83 12.92 -12.77
N THR A 46 17.60 12.72 -13.84
CA THR A 46 17.35 13.40 -15.10
C THR A 46 16.04 12.90 -15.70
N GLN A 47 15.12 13.82 -15.93
CA GLN A 47 13.84 13.54 -16.56
C GLN A 47 14.05 13.02 -17.99
N LEU A 48 13.36 11.93 -18.33
CA LEU A 48 13.34 11.38 -19.66
C LEU A 48 12.42 12.23 -20.56
N PRO A 49 12.86 12.57 -21.78
CA PRO A 49 12.08 13.38 -22.71
C PRO A 49 10.99 12.54 -23.41
N LEU A 50 10.18 11.83 -22.63
CA LEU A 50 9.11 10.94 -23.10
C LEU A 50 7.76 11.37 -22.53
N ASN A 51 6.72 11.30 -23.34
CA ASN A 51 5.31 11.40 -22.95
C ASN A 51 4.76 9.98 -22.80
N VAL A 52 4.50 9.56 -21.56
CA VAL A 52 4.22 8.15 -21.25
C VAL A 52 2.80 7.96 -20.74
N GLY A 53 2.13 6.92 -21.23
CA GLY A 53 0.94 6.38 -20.59
C GLY A 53 1.33 5.54 -19.38
N LEU A 54 0.78 5.82 -18.20
CA LEU A 54 0.99 4.99 -17.00
C LEU A 54 -0.23 4.12 -16.76
N TYR A 55 -0.07 2.82 -16.92
CA TYR A 55 -1.07 1.82 -16.58
C TYR A 55 -0.63 1.06 -15.32
N ILE A 56 -1.41 1.15 -14.26
CA ILE A 56 -1.18 0.38 -13.03
C ILE A 56 -2.32 -0.64 -12.92
N GLU A 57 -1.97 -1.92 -12.79
CA GLU A 57 -2.95 -2.99 -12.74
C GLU A 57 -3.98 -2.78 -11.63
N PRO A 58 -5.29 -2.99 -11.90
CA PRO A 58 -6.34 -2.81 -10.90
C PRO A 58 -6.15 -3.65 -9.64
N HIS A 59 -5.54 -4.84 -9.78
CA HIS A 59 -5.22 -5.70 -8.65
C HIS A 59 -4.19 -5.06 -7.71
N LEU A 60 -3.17 -4.37 -8.25
CA LEU A 60 -2.21 -3.62 -7.43
C LEU A 60 -2.91 -2.45 -6.73
N ARG A 61 -3.68 -1.64 -7.45
CA ARG A 61 -4.33 -0.42 -6.92
C ARG A 61 -5.23 -0.70 -5.71
N ASN A 62 -5.90 -1.86 -5.71
CA ASN A 62 -6.87 -2.23 -4.68
C ASN A 62 -6.32 -3.30 -3.72
N TYR A 63 -5.01 -3.55 -3.72
CA TYR A 63 -4.43 -4.62 -2.92
C TYR A 63 -4.51 -4.31 -1.42
N VAL A 64 -5.00 -5.28 -0.67
CA VAL A 64 -5.09 -5.27 0.79
C VAL A 64 -4.55 -6.59 1.30
N GLN A 65 -3.72 -6.55 2.33
CA GLN A 65 -3.14 -7.74 2.95
C GLN A 65 -3.42 -7.80 4.43
N ASP A 66 -3.88 -8.96 4.89
CA ASP A 66 -3.98 -9.27 6.32
C ASP A 66 -2.71 -9.99 6.77
N ALA A 67 -2.10 -9.54 7.87
CA ALA A 67 -0.93 -10.19 8.46
C ALA A 67 -1.10 -10.44 9.97
N PRO A 68 -0.89 -11.69 10.44
CA PRO A 68 -0.83 -11.99 11.86
C PRO A 68 0.52 -11.59 12.47
N ILE A 69 0.55 -11.40 13.78
CA ILE A 69 1.83 -11.36 14.53
C ILE A 69 2.30 -12.79 14.74
N LYS A 70 3.52 -13.10 14.31
CA LYS A 70 4.20 -14.37 14.61
C LYS A 70 4.39 -14.46 16.13
N GLN A 71 3.88 -15.53 16.74
CA GLN A 71 3.85 -15.72 18.19
C GLN A 71 5.07 -16.48 18.74
N ASP A 72 6.01 -16.85 17.87
CA ASP A 72 6.92 -17.99 18.13
C ASP A 72 8.26 -17.64 18.79
N GLU A 73 8.47 -16.41 19.27
CA GLU A 73 9.67 -16.05 20.03
C GLU A 73 9.31 -15.46 21.40
N ALA A 74 9.23 -16.35 22.39
CA ALA A 74 9.25 -16.09 23.84
C ALA A 74 8.25 -15.04 24.40
N GLY A 75 7.01 -15.49 24.65
CA GLY A 75 6.14 -14.93 25.71
C GLY A 75 4.78 -14.35 25.28
N ALA A 76 4.44 -14.38 23.99
CA ALA A 76 3.17 -13.85 23.48
C ALA A 76 1.90 -14.63 23.89
N GLN A 77 1.99 -15.61 24.79
CA GLN A 77 0.83 -16.38 25.27
C GLN A 77 -0.22 -15.52 25.99
N LEU A 78 0.14 -14.31 26.44
CA LEU A 78 -0.76 -13.43 27.20
C LEU A 78 -1.66 -12.56 26.33
N TYR A 79 -1.33 -12.33 25.06
CA TYR A 79 -2.02 -11.35 24.21
C TYR A 79 -2.24 -11.87 22.80
N THR A 80 -3.51 -12.14 22.47
CA THR A 80 -3.92 -12.46 21.11
C THR A 80 -4.26 -11.16 20.38
N PHE A 81 -3.44 -10.80 19.39
CA PHE A 81 -3.76 -9.72 18.48
C PHE A 81 -4.51 -10.27 17.27
N PRO A 82 -5.61 -9.64 16.83
CA PRO A 82 -6.21 -9.97 15.54
C PRO A 82 -5.23 -9.59 14.41
N ASN A 83 -5.47 -10.14 13.22
CA ASN A 83 -4.68 -9.79 12.04
C ASN A 83 -4.72 -8.27 11.79
N PHE A 84 -3.58 -7.73 11.38
CA PHE A 84 -3.45 -6.35 10.96
C PHE A 84 -3.77 -6.25 9.48
N VAL A 85 -4.61 -5.28 9.10
CA VAL A 85 -5.03 -5.05 7.72
C VAL A 85 -4.17 -3.95 7.11
N PHE A 86 -3.47 -4.24 6.02
CA PHE A 86 -2.58 -3.33 5.30
C PHE A 86 -3.13 -3.02 3.90
N PRO A 87 -3.91 -1.94 3.73
CA PRO A 87 -4.43 -1.51 2.44
C PRO A 87 -3.39 -0.71 1.64
N PHE A 88 -2.25 -1.32 1.31
CA PHE A 88 -1.11 -0.57 0.76
C PHE A 88 -1.16 -0.38 -0.76
N GLY A 89 -2.12 -1.00 -1.46
CA GLY A 89 -2.26 -0.90 -2.91
C GLY A 89 -2.44 0.53 -3.43
N GLU A 90 -3.32 1.31 -2.79
CA GLU A 90 -3.57 2.72 -3.16
C GLU A 90 -2.36 3.62 -2.83
N PRO A 91 -1.75 3.53 -1.63
CA PRO A 91 -0.50 4.23 -1.35
C PRO A 91 0.63 3.90 -2.34
N LEU A 92 0.82 2.62 -2.70
CA LEU A 92 1.83 2.21 -3.68
C LEU A 92 1.54 2.78 -5.07
N ALA A 93 0.29 2.67 -5.54
CA ALA A 93 -0.11 3.22 -6.83
C ALA A 93 0.11 4.74 -6.89
N SER A 94 -0.31 5.46 -5.85
CA SER A 94 -0.12 6.90 -5.72
C SER A 94 1.37 7.30 -5.80
N LYS A 95 2.26 6.57 -5.14
CA LYS A 95 3.71 6.84 -5.21
C LYS A 95 4.34 6.47 -6.55
N ILE A 96 3.84 5.44 -7.24
CA ILE A 96 4.25 5.14 -8.63
C ILE A 96 3.83 6.26 -9.57
N GLU A 97 2.61 6.81 -9.41
CA GLU A 97 2.14 7.95 -10.21
C GLU A 97 2.96 9.21 -9.95
N GLU A 98 3.27 9.51 -8.69
CA GLU A 98 4.14 10.63 -8.30
C GLU A 98 5.55 10.47 -8.91
N MET A 99 6.14 9.28 -8.76
CA MET A 99 7.44 8.94 -9.33
C MET A 99 7.46 9.13 -10.85
N ALA A 100 6.46 8.60 -11.56
CA ALA A 100 6.38 8.70 -13.01
C ALA A 100 6.33 10.16 -13.48
N LYS A 101 5.55 11.01 -12.79
CA LYS A 101 5.45 12.45 -13.09
C LYS A 101 6.77 13.20 -12.89
N VAL A 102 7.65 12.69 -12.02
CA VAL A 102 9.00 13.25 -11.82
C VAL A 102 9.96 12.80 -12.93
N ILE A 103 9.93 11.53 -13.32
CA ILE A 103 10.94 10.97 -14.24
C ILE A 103 10.59 11.10 -15.73
N PHE A 104 9.35 11.38 -16.12
CA PHE A 104 8.94 11.56 -17.52
C PHE A 104 8.47 12.99 -17.79
N ASN A 105 8.69 13.49 -19.01
CA ASN A 105 8.25 14.82 -19.44
C ASN A 105 6.74 15.03 -19.24
N LYS A 106 5.95 14.03 -19.63
CA LYS A 106 4.50 14.02 -19.41
C LYS A 106 4.02 12.63 -19.08
N VAL A 107 3.05 12.54 -18.17
CA VAL A 107 2.40 11.28 -17.79
C VAL A 107 0.90 11.40 -17.92
N THR A 108 0.30 10.46 -18.66
CA THR A 108 -1.16 10.29 -18.77
C THR A 108 -1.55 8.99 -18.06
N ILE A 109 -2.38 9.07 -17.03
CA ILE A 109 -2.87 7.87 -16.33
C ILE A 109 -3.88 7.13 -17.22
N LEU A 110 -3.69 5.83 -17.38
CA LEU A 110 -4.54 4.98 -18.22
C LEU A 110 -5.36 4.03 -17.35
N ASP A 111 -6.68 4.03 -17.55
CA ASP A 111 -7.58 3.06 -16.92
C ASP A 111 -7.55 1.68 -17.59
N ASN A 112 -7.18 1.64 -18.87
CA ASN A 112 -6.97 0.40 -19.63
C ASN A 112 -5.88 0.61 -20.70
N LEU A 113 -5.29 -0.50 -21.16
CA LEU A 113 -4.22 -0.47 -22.16
C LEU A 113 -4.70 -0.13 -23.59
N GLN A 114 -6.01 -0.22 -23.85
CA GLN A 114 -6.62 0.04 -25.17
C GLN A 114 -7.01 1.52 -25.36
N ASN A 115 -6.96 2.34 -24.30
CA ASN A 115 -7.36 3.75 -24.30
C ASN A 115 -6.38 4.65 -25.08
N THR A 116 -5.34 4.10 -25.70
CA THR A 116 -4.38 4.84 -26.52
C THR A 116 -4.99 5.47 -27.78
N ALA A 117 -6.24 5.13 -28.14
CA ALA A 117 -6.88 5.56 -29.37
C ALA A 117 -8.06 6.55 -29.23
N SER A 118 -8.45 7.02 -28.03
CA SER A 118 -9.75 7.75 -27.92
C SER A 118 -9.89 8.92 -26.92
N GLY A 119 -8.85 9.39 -26.25
CA GLY A 119 -9.03 10.40 -25.19
C GLY A 119 -8.31 11.74 -25.34
N THR A 120 -7.08 11.74 -25.85
CA THR A 120 -6.18 12.89 -25.76
C THR A 120 -5.45 13.05 -27.08
N ASN A 121 -5.47 14.26 -27.65
CA ASN A 121 -4.79 14.66 -28.90
C ASN A 121 -3.25 14.58 -28.83
N GLU A 122 -2.69 13.76 -27.94
CA GLU A 122 -1.27 13.65 -27.68
C GLU A 122 -0.82 12.23 -27.92
N THR A 123 0.07 12.09 -28.90
CA THR A 123 0.77 10.85 -29.20
C THR A 123 1.66 10.50 -28.01
N LEU A 124 1.34 9.40 -27.34
CA LEU A 124 2.20 8.80 -26.31
C LEU A 124 3.42 8.19 -27.00
N ASP A 125 4.61 8.41 -26.44
CA ASP A 125 5.86 7.79 -26.88
C ASP A 125 5.97 6.33 -26.39
N GLY A 126 5.15 5.93 -25.42
CA GLY A 126 5.10 4.56 -24.90
C GLY A 126 4.19 4.43 -23.69
N ILE A 127 4.08 3.22 -23.16
CA ILE A 127 3.25 2.89 -22.00
C ILE A 127 4.10 2.18 -20.94
N LEU A 128 4.17 2.74 -19.74
CA LEU A 128 4.69 2.06 -18.56
C LEU A 128 3.55 1.28 -17.89
N THR A 129 3.69 -0.04 -17.82
CA THR A 129 2.77 -0.93 -17.10
C THR A 129 3.39 -1.35 -15.78
N VAL A 130 2.64 -1.32 -14.68
CA VAL A 130 3.11 -1.81 -13.37
C VAL A 130 2.08 -2.73 -12.72
N GLY A 131 2.53 -3.91 -12.30
CA GLY A 131 1.73 -4.94 -11.65
C GLY A 131 2.35 -5.47 -10.37
N LEU A 132 1.52 -5.98 -9.45
CA LEU A 132 1.98 -6.59 -8.21
C LEU A 132 2.43 -8.02 -8.50
N LYS A 133 3.68 -8.35 -8.18
CA LYS A 133 4.21 -9.71 -8.37
C LYS A 133 4.05 -10.55 -7.11
N SER A 134 4.47 -10.01 -5.96
CA SER A 134 4.31 -10.67 -4.66
C SER A 134 4.38 -9.66 -3.52
N SER A 135 3.75 -9.98 -2.40
CA SER A 135 3.86 -9.23 -1.15
C SER A 135 3.77 -10.19 0.02
N ASP A 136 4.65 -10.00 1.01
CA ASP A 136 4.66 -10.76 2.25
C ASP A 136 5.03 -9.85 3.42
N ILE A 137 4.20 -9.84 4.47
CA ILE A 137 4.33 -8.97 5.64
C ILE A 137 4.52 -9.87 6.85
N GLU A 138 5.68 -9.75 7.47
CA GLU A 138 6.03 -10.47 8.69
C GLU A 138 6.04 -9.51 9.87
N LEU A 139 5.26 -9.83 10.91
CA LEU A 139 5.17 -9.05 12.13
C LEU A 139 5.63 -9.91 13.31
N SER A 140 6.49 -9.37 14.18
CA SER A 140 6.88 -10.03 15.42
C SER A 140 6.99 -9.04 16.57
N ILE A 141 6.92 -9.56 17.79
CA ILE A 141 7.14 -8.80 19.03
C ILE A 141 8.19 -9.52 19.85
N GLU A 142 9.24 -8.79 20.22
CA GLU A 142 10.23 -9.21 21.19
C GLU A 142 9.89 -8.60 22.55
N GLN A 143 9.33 -9.42 23.44
CA GLN A 143 8.80 -8.95 24.72
C GLN A 143 9.89 -8.56 25.73
N SER A 144 11.07 -9.19 25.68
CA SER A 144 12.19 -8.92 26.58
C SER A 144 12.61 -7.45 26.58
N VAL A 145 12.41 -6.78 25.44
CA VAL A 145 12.77 -5.38 25.20
C VAL A 145 11.57 -4.53 24.75
N TRP A 146 10.35 -5.08 24.83
CA TRP A 146 9.11 -4.45 24.34
C TRP A 146 9.29 -3.77 22.97
N ARG A 147 9.72 -4.58 21.99
CA ARG A 147 10.02 -4.15 20.63
C ARG A 147 9.14 -4.88 19.62
N ALA A 148 8.51 -4.16 18.72
CA ALA A 148 7.77 -4.71 17.60
C ALA A 148 8.57 -4.52 16.32
N ILE A 149 8.62 -5.57 15.51
CA ILE A 149 9.42 -5.63 14.29
C ILE A 149 8.46 -5.95 13.15
N GLY A 150 8.42 -5.07 12.16
CA GLY A 150 7.72 -5.28 10.91
C GLY A 150 8.72 -5.47 9.76
N ARG A 151 8.46 -6.43 8.89
CA ARG A 151 9.16 -6.64 7.63
C ARG A 151 8.14 -6.73 6.50
N HIS A 152 8.38 -6.05 5.39
CA HIS A 152 7.57 -6.17 4.18
C HIS A 152 8.46 -6.50 2.98
N ASN A 153 8.33 -7.73 2.48
CA ASN A 153 8.94 -8.16 1.22
C ASN A 153 7.97 -7.82 0.08
N LEU A 154 8.28 -6.78 -0.68
CA LEU A 154 7.43 -6.30 -1.77
C LEU A 154 8.11 -6.53 -3.11
N SER A 155 7.37 -7.11 -4.07
CA SER A 155 7.83 -7.21 -5.45
C SER A 155 6.78 -6.76 -6.46
N ILE A 156 7.22 -5.95 -7.41
CA ILE A 156 6.43 -5.50 -8.56
C ILE A 156 7.09 -5.95 -9.86
N ARG A 157 6.28 -6.07 -10.90
CA ARG A 157 6.74 -6.20 -12.29
C ARG A 157 6.41 -4.92 -13.03
N ALA A 158 7.39 -4.38 -13.76
CA ALA A 158 7.19 -3.23 -14.62
C ALA A 158 7.60 -3.57 -16.05
N SER A 159 6.88 -3.03 -17.03
CA SER A 159 7.25 -3.14 -18.44
C SER A 159 7.01 -1.83 -19.16
N PHE A 160 7.87 -1.51 -20.14
CA PHE A 160 7.71 -0.37 -21.02
C PHE A 160 7.37 -0.87 -22.41
N LEU A 161 6.25 -0.43 -22.94
CA LEU A 161 5.73 -0.79 -24.25
C LEU A 161 5.87 0.40 -25.21
N ASP A 162 6.15 0.13 -26.48
CA ASP A 162 6.06 1.12 -27.54
C ASP A 162 4.58 1.46 -27.84
N PRO A 163 4.28 2.47 -28.69
CA PRO A 163 2.91 2.83 -29.07
C PRO A 163 2.14 1.73 -29.80
N LYS A 164 2.84 0.72 -30.32
CA LYS A 164 2.27 -0.47 -30.98
C LYS A 164 2.12 -1.65 -30.00
N LEU A 165 2.34 -1.42 -28.71
CA LEU A 165 2.28 -2.40 -27.61
C LEU A 165 3.37 -3.48 -27.69
N ASN A 166 4.46 -3.26 -28.43
CA ASN A 166 5.63 -4.13 -28.37
C ASN A 166 6.44 -3.84 -27.11
N LYS A 167 6.88 -4.89 -26.43
CA LYS A 167 7.68 -4.78 -25.22
C LYS A 167 9.10 -4.30 -25.54
N VAL A 168 9.47 -3.15 -25.00
CA VAL A 168 10.81 -2.56 -25.12
C VAL A 168 11.68 -2.93 -23.91
N TRP A 169 11.09 -2.92 -22.72
CA TRP A 169 11.79 -3.20 -21.46
C TRP A 169 10.86 -3.91 -20.47
N GLU A 170 11.43 -4.75 -19.61
CA GLU A 170 10.73 -5.41 -18.51
C GLU A 170 11.69 -5.67 -17.36
N SER A 171 11.22 -5.46 -16.14
CA SER A 171 11.99 -5.83 -14.96
C SER A 171 11.09 -6.17 -13.79
N ASP A 172 11.56 -7.13 -13.00
CA ASP A 172 11.05 -7.39 -11.67
C ASP A 172 11.88 -6.56 -10.67
N ILE A 173 11.20 -5.89 -9.74
CA ILE A 173 11.79 -5.12 -8.65
C ILE A 173 11.33 -5.77 -7.36
N ALA A 174 12.24 -6.04 -6.44
CA ALA A 174 11.94 -6.69 -5.17
C ALA A 174 12.77 -6.03 -4.06
N VAL A 175 12.08 -5.59 -3.01
CA VAL A 175 12.69 -4.82 -1.90
C VAL A 175 12.20 -5.37 -0.55
N GLU A 176 12.97 -5.07 0.50
CA GLU A 176 12.63 -5.40 1.89
C GLU A 176 12.49 -4.10 2.68
N GLY A 177 11.27 -3.77 3.08
CA GLY A 177 11.00 -2.68 4.02
C GLY A 177 11.10 -3.15 5.47
N LYS A 178 11.67 -2.32 6.35
CA LYS A 178 11.86 -2.62 7.77
C LYS A 178 11.26 -1.52 8.65
N GLY A 179 10.53 -1.93 9.69
CA GLY A 179 9.95 -1.03 10.67
C GLY A 179 10.21 -1.53 12.09
N LEU A 180 10.54 -0.60 12.98
CA LEU A 180 10.72 -0.87 14.41
C LEU A 180 9.86 0.09 15.22
N ASP A 181 9.17 -0.44 16.21
CA ASP A 181 8.45 0.33 17.21
C ASP A 181 8.87 -0.15 18.59
N VAL A 182 9.23 0.76 19.48
CA VAL A 182 9.83 0.46 20.80
C VAL A 182 9.06 1.23 21.86
N VAL A 183 8.64 0.52 22.91
CA VAL A 183 7.99 1.14 24.06
C VAL A 183 9.06 1.81 24.93
N THR A 184 8.93 3.11 25.15
CA THR A 184 9.83 3.92 25.98
C THR A 184 9.19 4.39 27.28
N SER A 185 7.88 4.24 27.44
CA SER A 185 7.15 4.62 28.65
C SER A 185 5.99 3.68 28.98
N ARG A 186 5.52 3.73 30.23
CA ARG A 186 4.33 2.99 30.67
C ARG A 186 3.06 3.39 29.92
N VAL A 187 2.92 4.67 29.56
CA VAL A 187 1.77 5.16 28.79
C VAL A 187 1.78 4.55 27.38
N GLU A 188 2.94 4.49 26.74
CA GLU A 188 3.09 3.84 25.43
C GLU A 188 2.81 2.35 25.50
N GLN A 189 3.21 1.70 26.59
CA GLN A 189 2.89 0.30 26.81
C GLN A 189 1.37 0.08 26.86
N GLU A 190 0.65 0.86 27.66
CA GLU A 190 -0.82 0.80 27.78
C GLU A 190 -1.52 1.08 26.43
N TRP A 191 -0.97 1.99 25.62
CA TRP A 191 -1.44 2.24 24.25
C TRP A 191 -1.19 1.04 23.34
N TRP A 192 0.02 0.49 23.32
CA TRP A 192 0.34 -0.73 22.56
C TRP A 192 -0.59 -1.89 22.88
N MET A 193 -0.92 -2.06 24.16
CA MET A 193 -1.84 -3.12 24.60
C MET A 193 -3.24 -2.98 24.00
N THR A 194 -3.68 -1.74 23.76
CA THR A 194 -5.05 -1.45 23.30
C THR A 194 -5.11 -1.29 21.78
N THR A 195 -4.18 -0.55 21.18
CA THR A 195 -4.16 -0.22 19.74
C THR A 195 -3.30 -1.17 18.92
N GLY A 196 -2.36 -1.89 19.55
CA GLY A 196 -1.31 -2.63 18.87
C GLY A 196 -0.11 -1.76 18.46
N PRO A 197 1.00 -2.39 18.03
CA PRO A 197 2.19 -1.69 17.56
C PRO A 197 2.05 -0.97 16.23
N LYS A 198 2.95 0.00 15.98
CA LYS A 198 3.05 0.71 14.71
C LYS A 198 3.85 -0.11 13.69
N PHE A 199 3.15 -0.89 12.88
CA PHE A 199 3.76 -1.67 11.79
C PHE A 199 3.80 -0.95 10.43
N GLY A 200 3.09 0.17 10.28
CA GLY A 200 3.06 1.00 9.06
C GLY A 200 4.45 1.36 8.48
N PRO A 201 5.46 1.73 9.32
CA PRO A 201 6.79 2.11 8.82
C PRO A 201 7.48 1.07 7.94
N ALA A 202 7.26 -0.23 8.17
CA ALA A 202 7.87 -1.28 7.32
C ALA A 202 7.30 -1.25 5.89
N VAL A 203 6.00 -0.97 5.77
CA VAL A 203 5.34 -0.85 4.47
C VAL A 203 5.73 0.47 3.81
N ASP A 204 5.75 1.58 4.56
CA ASP A 204 6.19 2.88 4.04
C ASP A 204 7.60 2.82 3.43
N ASP A 205 8.54 2.18 4.14
CA ASP A 205 9.91 1.96 3.70
C ASP A 205 9.98 1.13 2.40
N SER A 206 9.25 0.01 2.33
CA SER A 206 9.20 -0.81 1.11
C SER A 206 8.65 -0.05 -0.11
N ILE A 207 7.62 0.79 0.08
CA ILE A 207 7.04 1.59 -1.01
C ILE A 207 8.03 2.66 -1.47
N GLN A 208 8.73 3.30 -0.53
CA GLN A 208 9.78 4.26 -0.85
C GLN A 208 10.92 3.60 -1.65
N GLN A 209 11.38 2.42 -1.21
CA GLN A 209 12.46 1.69 -1.87
C GLN A 209 12.04 1.20 -3.26
N VAL A 210 10.87 0.56 -3.40
CA VAL A 210 10.44 0.00 -4.69
C VAL A 210 10.24 1.08 -5.75
N THR A 211 9.72 2.25 -5.36
CA THR A 211 9.52 3.37 -6.29
C THR A 211 10.84 4.02 -6.69
N TYR A 212 11.80 4.14 -5.76
CA TYR A 212 13.15 4.57 -6.07
C TYR A 212 13.87 3.62 -7.02
N GLU A 213 13.85 2.31 -6.75
CA GLU A 213 14.49 1.31 -7.60
C GLU A 213 13.84 1.24 -8.99
N LEU A 214 12.52 1.34 -9.08
CA LEU A 214 11.81 1.41 -10.36
C LEU A 214 12.26 2.63 -11.16
N ALA A 215 12.31 3.81 -10.53
CA ALA A 215 12.79 5.04 -11.17
C ALA A 215 14.24 4.89 -11.67
N GLN A 216 15.11 4.30 -10.86
CA GLN A 216 16.51 4.07 -11.22
C GLN A 216 16.64 3.09 -12.40
N LYS A 217 15.89 1.98 -12.40
CA LYS A 217 15.93 1.01 -13.50
C LYS A 217 15.42 1.57 -14.81
N ILE A 218 14.38 2.42 -14.77
CA ILE A 218 13.85 3.09 -15.96
C ILE A 218 14.87 4.09 -16.51
N THR A 219 15.38 4.97 -15.67
CA THR A 219 16.26 6.08 -16.10
C THR A 219 17.66 5.62 -16.51
N THR A 220 18.12 4.47 -16.03
CA THR A 220 19.42 3.89 -16.41
C THR A 220 19.32 2.74 -17.42
N SER A 221 18.12 2.38 -17.87
CA SER A 221 17.94 1.31 -18.86
C SER A 221 18.53 1.73 -20.21
N LYS A 222 19.44 0.88 -20.70
CA LYS A 222 20.01 1.01 -22.04
C LYS A 222 18.93 0.79 -23.10
N GLU A 223 18.02 -0.15 -22.90
CA GLU A 223 16.94 -0.45 -23.83
C GLU A 223 16.00 0.75 -24.03
N ILE A 224 15.63 1.42 -22.94
CA ILE A 224 14.82 2.65 -23.00
C ILE A 224 15.63 3.79 -23.63
N SER A 225 16.91 3.92 -23.29
CA SER A 225 17.79 4.92 -23.92
C SER A 225 17.91 4.70 -25.43
N ASP A 226 18.19 3.47 -25.88
CA ASP A 226 18.31 3.09 -27.28
C ASP A 226 17.00 3.32 -28.04
N TYR A 227 15.85 3.10 -27.39
CA TYR A 227 14.53 3.41 -27.93
C TYR A 227 14.35 4.92 -28.18
N ILE A 228 14.69 5.76 -27.20
CA ILE A 228 14.59 7.22 -27.32
C ILE A 228 15.44 7.75 -28.48
N HIS A 229 16.67 7.24 -28.64
CA HIS A 229 17.58 7.68 -29.72
C HIS A 229 17.15 7.21 -31.11
N LYS A 230 16.40 6.10 -31.22
CA LYS A 230 15.89 5.61 -32.52
C LYS A 230 14.69 6.41 -33.02
N GLU A 231 13.85 6.89 -32.11
CA GLU A 231 12.63 7.64 -32.45
C GLU A 231 12.89 9.15 -32.62
N LYS A 232 14.01 9.68 -32.13
CA LYS A 232 14.39 11.10 -32.24
C LYS A 232 15.74 11.27 -32.96
N PRO A 233 15.76 11.39 -34.31
CA PRO A 233 16.96 11.70 -35.08
C PRO A 233 17.49 13.11 -34.83
#